data_AF-A0A966WJC1-F1
#
_entry.id   AF-A0A966WJC1-F1
#
_cell.length_a   1.000
_cell.length_b   1.000
_cell.length_c   1.000
_cell.angle_alpha   90.00
_cell.angle_beta   90.00
_cell.angle_gamma   90.00
#
_symmetry.space_group_name_H-M   'P 1'
#
loop_
_entity.id
_entity.type
_entity.pdbx_description
1 polymer ?
#
loop_
_entity_poly.entity_id
_entity_poly.type
_entity_poly.pdbx_seq_one_letter_code
_entity_poly.pdbx_strand_id
1 'polypeptide(L)' 'WIHDENDIYKAQILSRIFDDVHREGHLPRPFGVFYETDRPCYEDVMKAQLEEASARKPADLDKLLRGNEVWTIQ' A
#
# COMPACT_ATOMS: atom_id res chain seq x y z
N TRP A 1 -0.62 -30.05 -2.39
CA TRP A 1 -0.39 -28.61 -2.14
C TRP A 1 -1.74 -27.92 -2.23
N ILE A 2 -2.09 -27.10 -1.24
CA ILE A 2 -3.37 -26.37 -1.17
C ILE A 2 -3.01 -24.88 -1.29
N HIS A 3 -3.67 -24.19 -2.23
CA HIS A 3 -3.50 -22.75 -2.45
C HIS A 3 -3.93 -21.98 -1.20
N ASP A 4 -3.16 -20.95 -0.85
CA ASP A 4 -3.47 -20.01 0.22
C ASP A 4 -3.34 -18.61 -0.36
N GLU A 5 -4.44 -17.87 -0.36
CA GLU A 5 -4.54 -16.54 -0.94
C GLU A 5 -3.78 -15.46 -0.14
N ASN A 6 -3.37 -15.74 1.08
CA ASN A 6 -2.51 -14.84 1.87
C ASN A 6 -1.01 -15.04 1.59
N ASP A 7 -0.63 -16.08 0.84
CA ASP A 7 0.77 -16.38 0.51
C ASP A 7 1.16 -15.80 -0.85
N ILE A 8 1.92 -14.70 -0.81
CA ILE A 8 2.41 -14.00 -2.00
C ILE A 8 3.30 -14.89 -2.89
N TYR A 9 4.04 -15.85 -2.34
CA TYR A 9 4.92 -16.71 -3.12
C TYR A 9 4.12 -17.72 -3.95
N LYS A 10 3.06 -18.29 -3.38
CA LYS A 10 2.13 -19.17 -4.10
C LYS A 10 1.41 -18.42 -5.20
N ALA A 11 0.94 -17.20 -4.92
CA ALA A 11 0.30 -16.33 -5.90
C ALA A 11 1.21 -16.02 -7.10
N GLN A 12 2.48 -15.68 -6.82
CA GLN A 12 3.48 -15.40 -7.86
C GLN A 12 3.74 -16.62 -8.74
N ILE A 13 3.82 -17.81 -8.16
CA ILE A 13 4.01 -19.05 -8.93
C ILE A 13 2.80 -19.29 -9.84
N LEU A 14 1.57 -19.20 -9.32
CA LEU A 14 0.35 -19.41 -10.10
C LEU A 14 0.19 -18.39 -11.23
N SER A 15 0.52 -17.11 -11.00
CA SER A 15 0.44 -16.07 -12.04
C SER A 15 1.32 -16.33 -13.26
N ARG A 16 2.34 -17.19 -13.13
CA ARG A 16 3.29 -17.53 -14.19
C ARG A 16 2.89 -18.75 -15.00
N ILE A 17 1.79 -19.40 -14.65
CA ILE A 17 1.28 -20.57 -15.38
C ILE A 17 0.35 -20.10 -16.50
N PHE A 18 0.95 -19.60 -17.59
CA PHE A 18 0.22 -19.06 -18.75
C PHE A 18 0.65 -19.67 -20.10
N ASP A 19 1.29 -20.84 -20.07
CA ASP A 19 1.79 -21.55 -21.25
C ASP A 19 0.71 -21.84 -22.31
N ASP A 20 1.17 -22.09 -23.54
CA ASP A 20 0.33 -22.41 -24.69
C ASP A 20 -0.39 -23.76 -24.49
N VAL A 21 -1.72 -23.75 -24.54
CA VAL A 21 -2.59 -24.91 -24.33
C VAL A 21 -2.43 -25.94 -25.45
N HIS A 22 -1.90 -25.53 -26.61
CA HIS A 22 -1.70 -26.40 -27.76
C HIS A 22 -0.38 -27.19 -27.72
N ARG A 23 0.49 -26.93 -26.73
CA ARG A 23 1.75 -27.70 -26.56
C ARG A 23 1.56 -28.86 -25.59
N GLU A 24 2.16 -30.00 -25.90
CA GLU A 24 2.28 -31.12 -24.96
C GLU A 24 3.13 -30.69 -23.74
N GLY A 25 2.67 -31.06 -22.54
CA GLY A 25 3.33 -30.71 -21.29
C GLY A 25 2.91 -29.36 -20.66
N HIS A 26 1.86 -28.71 -21.18
CA HIS A 26 1.35 -27.48 -20.58
C HIS A 26 0.78 -27.73 -19.17
N LEU A 27 0.99 -26.74 -18.30
CA LEU A 27 0.42 -26.73 -16.96
C LEU A 27 -1.04 -26.22 -17.00
N PRO A 28 -1.89 -26.63 -16.04
CA PRO A 28 -3.28 -26.20 -15.97
C PRO A 28 -3.37 -24.70 -15.73
N ARG A 29 -4.24 -23.99 -16.47
CA ARG A 29 -4.46 -22.55 -16.30
C ARG A 29 -5.12 -22.25 -14.94
N PRO A 30 -4.47 -21.51 -14.04
CA PRO A 30 -5.05 -21.16 -12.75
C PRO A 30 -6.17 -20.13 -12.93
N PHE A 31 -7.24 -20.26 -12.14
CA PHE A 31 -8.37 -19.34 -12.12
C PHE A 31 -8.82 -19.10 -10.67
N GLY A 32 -9.40 -17.92 -10.40
CA GLY A 32 -9.85 -17.53 -9.05
C GLY A 32 -8.96 -16.45 -8.41
N VAL A 33 -9.02 -16.35 -7.09
CA VAL A 33 -8.24 -15.37 -6.30
C VAL A 33 -6.83 -15.91 -6.07
N PHE A 34 -5.83 -15.23 -6.61
CA PHE A 34 -4.42 -15.63 -6.41
C PHE A 34 -3.83 -15.02 -5.15
N TYR A 35 -4.20 -13.78 -4.83
CA TYR A 35 -3.68 -13.08 -3.66
C TYR A 35 -4.75 -12.14 -3.11
N GLU A 36 -5.01 -12.25 -1.82
CA GLU A 36 -5.83 -11.33 -1.05
C GLU A 36 -5.00 -10.84 0.15
N THR A 37 -5.08 -9.55 0.42
CA THR A 37 -4.41 -8.96 1.58
C THR A 37 -5.19 -7.74 2.03
N ASP A 38 -5.33 -7.61 3.34
CA ASP A 38 -5.91 -6.40 3.91
C ASP A 38 -4.85 -5.29 3.93
N ARG A 39 -5.14 -4.20 3.23
CA ARG A 39 -4.32 -2.99 3.22
C ARG A 39 -5.20 -1.80 3.58
N PRO A 40 -4.75 -0.94 4.50
CA PRO A 40 -5.52 0.25 4.84
C PRO A 40 -5.70 1.11 3.59
N CYS A 41 -6.89 1.71 3.46
CA CYS A 41 -7.15 2.61 2.36
C CYS A 41 -6.33 3.89 2.55
N TYR A 42 -5.90 4.50 1.45
CA TYR A 42 -5.15 5.74 1.47
C TYR A 42 -5.85 6.83 2.31
N GLU A 43 -7.17 6.95 2.13
CA GLU A 43 -8.01 7.92 2.85
C GLU A 43 -7.97 7.72 4.37
N ASP A 44 -8.00 6.47 4.84
CA ASP A 44 -7.96 6.16 6.27
C ASP A 44 -6.61 6.58 6.87
N VAL A 45 -5.52 6.29 6.16
CA VAL A 45 -4.16 6.66 6.59
C VAL A 45 -3.97 8.17 6.57
N MET A 46 -4.44 8.84 5.52
CA MET A 46 -4.39 10.30 5.40
C MET A 46 -5.16 10.98 6.52
N LYS A 47 -6.38 10.50 6.81
CA LYS A 47 -7.21 11.05 7.88
C LYS A 47 -6.55 10.86 9.24
N ALA A 48 -6.01 9.68 9.53
CA ALA A 48 -5.27 9.42 10.77
C ALA A 48 -4.08 10.38 10.93
N GLN A 49 -3.34 10.64 9.84
CA GLN A 49 -2.23 11.59 9.87
C GLN A 49 -2.67 13.03 10.16
N LEU A 50 -3.79 13.48 9.58
CA LEU A 50 -4.34 14.81 9.82
C LEU A 50 -4.84 14.97 11.26
N GLU A 51 -5.50 13.96 11.81
CA GLU A 51 -5.97 13.94 13.19
C GLU A 51 -4.78 13.99 14.17
N GLU A 52 -3.75 13.17 13.95
CA GLU A 52 -2.53 13.19 14.75
C GLU A 52 -1.82 14.56 14.69
N ALA A 53 -1.69 15.14 13.49
CA ALA A 53 -1.05 16.43 13.30
C ALA A 53 -1.80 17.56 14.03
N SER A 54 -3.12 17.56 13.93
CA SER A 54 -4.01 18.54 14.58
C SER A 54 -4.00 18.40 16.10
N ALA A 55 -3.92 17.16 16.62
CA ALA A 55 -3.80 16.91 18.05
C ALA A 55 -2.44 17.34 18.61
N ARG A 56 -1.36 17.20 17.82
CA ARG A 56 0.00 17.49 18.26
C ARG A 56 0.31 18.99 18.35
N LYS A 57 -0.16 19.79 17.40
CA LYS A 57 0.07 21.24 17.39
C LYS A 57 -1.16 21.98 16.86
N PRO A 58 -1.58 23.08 17.51
CA PRO A 58 -2.57 23.96 16.93
C PRO A 58 -2.05 24.54 15.61
N ALA A 59 -2.95 24.69 14.65
CA ALA A 59 -2.64 25.30 13.37
C ALA A 59 -2.32 26.80 13.57
N ASP A 60 -1.10 27.20 13.26
CA ASP A 60 -0.63 28.59 13.31
C ASP A 60 0.12 28.90 12.02
N LEU A 61 -0.54 29.66 11.15
CA LEU A 61 -0.01 30.03 9.84
C LEU A 61 1.17 30.98 9.96
N ASP A 62 1.14 31.92 10.90
CA ASP A 62 2.22 32.89 11.09
C ASP A 62 3.49 32.19 11.58
N LYS A 63 3.34 31.21 12.48
CA LYS A 63 4.46 30.37 12.92
C LYS A 63 5.00 29.50 11.79
N LEU A 64 4.13 28.97 10.92
CA LEU A 64 4.55 28.18 9.76
C LEU A 64 5.36 29.02 8.77
N LEU A 65 4.90 30.22 8.47
CA LEU A 65 5.55 31.13 7.52
C LEU A 65 6.83 31.76 8.08
N ARG A 66 6.87 32.07 9.37
CA ARG A 66 8.08 32.58 10.05
C ARG A 66 9.21 31.54 10.10
N GLY A 67 8.88 30.25 10.04
CA GLY A 67 9.86 29.19 10.25
C GLY A 67 10.36 29.14 11.70
N ASN A 68 11.29 28.22 11.98
CA ASN A 68 11.85 28.07 13.32
C ASN A 68 12.95 29.09 13.65
N GLU A 69 13.56 29.72 12.65
CA GLU A 69 14.67 30.65 12.82
C GLU A 69 14.29 32.03 12.29
N VAL A 70 14.12 32.98 13.20
CA VAL A 70 13.87 34.39 12.88
C VAL A 70 14.91 35.27 13.57
N TRP A 71 15.38 36.31 12.89
CA TRP A 71 16.17 37.37 13.49
C TRP A 71 15.34 38.66 13.58
N THR A 72 15.51 39.39 14.69
CA THR A 72 14.85 40.69 14.89
C THR A 72 15.91 41.78 14.72
N ILE A 73 15.70 42.72 13.80
CA ILE A 73 16.61 43.87 13.60
C ILE A 73 16.13 45.00 14.52
N GLN A 74 17.06 45.60 15.29
CA GLN A 74 16.84 46.83 16.07
C GLN A 74 17.46 48.04 15.39
#